data_AF-A0A2M7AER3-F1
#
_entry.id   AF-A0A2M7AER3-F1
#
_cell.length_a   1.000
_cell.length_b   1.000
_cell.length_c   1.000
_cell.angle_alpha   90.00
_cell.angle_beta   90.00
_cell.angle_gamma   90.00
#
_symmetry.space_group_name_H-M   'P 1'
#
loop_
_entity.id
_entity.type
_entity.pdbx_description
1 polymer ?
#
loop_
_entity_poly.entity_id
_entity_poly.type
_entity_poly.pdbx_seq_one_letter_code
_entity_poly.pdbx_strand_id
1 'polypeptide(L)'
;MAERQRVLITVKTYPLPSEKYLELVCTAGMLEDGSFIRLYPVDYRYQPYWRWYSKYQWIEVEVEKHDKDPRKESYRPRVETIQVLGKPLDTANCWAARKAIVLKQLPASMETLRELQERDGTSLGLVKPREVTDLIIEPDSEEWKLKWKADIEQLRLFGPDRKPLEKVPFKFRYCFTCED
;
A
#
# COMPACT_ATOMS: atom_id res chain seq x y z
N MET A 1 -10.77 -19.54 3.13
CA MET A 1 -10.02 -20.30 2.11
C MET A 1 -9.12 -19.31 1.38
N ALA A 2 -7.95 -19.75 0.90
CA ALA A 2 -7.09 -18.86 0.12
C ALA A 2 -7.65 -18.72 -1.30
N GLU A 3 -7.73 -17.50 -1.80
CA GLU A 3 -8.25 -17.17 -3.12
C GLU A 3 -7.16 -16.51 -3.95
N ARG A 4 -7.05 -16.88 -5.23
CA ARG A 4 -6.10 -16.24 -6.13
C ARG A 4 -6.73 -14.99 -6.72
N GLN A 5 -6.08 -13.85 -6.51
CA GLN A 5 -6.58 -12.54 -6.91
C GLN A 5 -5.56 -11.84 -7.81
N ARG A 6 -6.08 -11.14 -8.82
CA ARG A 6 -5.29 -10.23 -9.66
C ARG A 6 -5.43 -8.81 -9.13
N VAL A 7 -4.31 -8.20 -8.81
CA VAL A 7 -4.27 -6.90 -8.14
C VAL A 7 -3.43 -5.93 -8.95
N LEU A 8 -4.02 -4.80 -9.32
CA LEU A 8 -3.29 -3.65 -9.85
C LEU A 8 -2.74 -2.87 -8.65
N ILE A 9 -1.42 -2.87 -8.47
CA ILE A 9 -0.81 -2.17 -7.34
C ILE A 9 -0.93 -0.67 -7.53
N THR A 10 -1.66 0.03 -6.66
CA THR A 10 -1.85 1.50 -6.73
C THR A 10 -1.16 2.23 -5.59
N VAL A 11 -0.86 1.54 -4.49
CA VAL A 11 -0.22 2.12 -3.30
C VAL A 11 0.89 1.20 -2.82
N LYS A 12 2.04 1.80 -2.52
CA LYS A 12 3.18 1.17 -1.87
C LYS A 12 3.74 2.16 -0.86
N THR A 13 3.66 1.84 0.42
CA THR A 13 4.14 2.74 1.47
C THR A 13 5.65 2.66 1.62
N TYR A 14 6.22 3.66 2.29
CA TYR A 14 7.58 3.56 2.80
C TYR A 14 7.69 2.34 3.74
N PRO A 15 8.77 1.53 3.63
CA PRO A 15 8.96 0.39 4.52
C PRO A 15 9.09 0.86 5.97
N LEU A 16 8.51 0.08 6.88
CA LEU A 16 8.65 0.29 8.33
C LEU A 16 9.38 -0.92 8.94
N PRO A 17 10.36 -0.72 9.82
CA PRO A 17 10.98 -1.77 10.62
C PRO A 17 9.93 -2.64 11.33
N SER A 18 10.20 -3.95 11.36
CA SER A 18 9.37 -4.92 12.06
C SER A 18 10.23 -5.97 12.74
N GLU A 19 9.92 -6.26 14.00
CA GLU A 19 10.52 -7.39 14.72
C GLU A 19 10.12 -8.72 14.08
N LYS A 20 8.83 -8.88 13.74
CA LYS A 20 8.27 -10.14 13.24
C LYS A 20 8.54 -10.38 11.75
N TYR A 21 8.43 -9.35 10.91
CA TYR A 21 8.45 -9.50 9.45
C TYR A 21 9.68 -8.88 8.78
N LEU A 22 10.71 -8.53 9.56
CA LEU A 22 11.89 -7.73 9.14
C LEU A 22 11.52 -6.29 8.77
N GLU A 23 10.73 -6.12 7.72
CA GLU A 23 10.16 -4.85 7.26
C GLU A 23 8.73 -5.04 6.79
N LEU A 24 7.93 -3.99 6.94
CA LEU A 24 6.54 -3.94 6.53
C LEU A 24 6.34 -2.88 5.48
N VAL A 25 5.96 -3.32 4.28
CA VAL A 25 5.49 -2.45 3.21
C VAL A 25 3.98 -2.67 3.09
N CYS A 26 3.20 -1.69 3.53
CA CYS A 26 1.76 -1.73 3.28
C CYS A 26 1.53 -1.52 1.78
N THR A 27 0.94 -2.51 1.14
CA THR A 27 0.63 -2.47 -0.28
C THR A 27 -0.88 -2.47 -0.43
N ALA A 28 -1.40 -1.60 -1.29
CA ALA A 28 -2.80 -1.64 -1.67
C ALA A 28 -2.94 -1.51 -3.18
N GLY A 29 -4.05 -2.00 -3.68
CA GLY A 29 -4.35 -2.05 -5.08
C GLY A 29 -5.84 -2.15 -5.34
N MET A 30 -6.16 -2.42 -6.60
CA MET A 30 -7.52 -2.65 -7.06
C MET A 30 -7.61 -3.98 -7.79
N LEU A 31 -8.72 -4.69 -7.60
CA LEU A 31 -9.05 -5.89 -8.37
C LEU A 31 -9.53 -5.51 -9.77
N GLU A 32 -9.75 -6.51 -10.62
CA GLU A 32 -10.22 -6.32 -12.01
C GLU A 32 -11.58 -5.61 -12.08
N ASP A 33 -12.44 -5.77 -11.08
CA ASP A 33 -13.73 -5.08 -10.95
C ASP A 33 -13.60 -3.63 -10.40
N GLY A 34 -12.39 -3.23 -9.99
CA GLY A 34 -12.09 -1.93 -9.41
C GLY A 34 -12.21 -1.87 -7.88
N SER A 35 -12.67 -2.93 -7.21
CA SER A 35 -12.74 -2.98 -5.76
C SER A 35 -11.35 -2.90 -5.12
N PHE A 36 -11.26 -2.29 -3.95
CA PHE A 36 -9.99 -2.11 -3.24
C PHE A 36 -9.56 -3.38 -2.51
N ILE A 37 -8.25 -3.64 -2.54
CA ILE A 37 -7.61 -4.69 -1.75
C ILE A 37 -6.33 -4.16 -1.11
N ARG A 38 -6.16 -4.44 0.18
CA ARG A 38 -4.97 -4.16 0.97
C ARG A 38 -4.25 -5.47 1.26
N LEU A 39 -2.99 -5.54 0.87
CA LEU A 39 -2.10 -6.66 1.11
C LEU A 39 -1.22 -6.33 2.31
N TYR A 40 -1.43 -7.04 3.41
CA TYR A 40 -0.66 -6.87 4.63
C TYR A 40 -0.55 -8.18 5.43
N PRO A 41 0.64 -8.53 5.94
CA PRO A 41 1.93 -7.86 5.78
C PRO A 41 2.63 -8.22 4.45
N VAL A 42 3.54 -7.36 3.98
CA VAL A 42 4.43 -7.66 2.85
C VAL A 42 5.86 -7.23 3.18
N ASP A 43 6.79 -8.17 3.17
CA ASP A 43 8.23 -8.00 3.38
C ASP A 43 8.97 -7.73 2.05
N TYR A 44 8.42 -6.82 1.24
CA TYR A 44 8.77 -6.59 -0.16
C TYR A 44 10.28 -6.59 -0.47
N ARG A 45 11.08 -5.90 0.35
CA ARG A 45 12.54 -5.75 0.14
C ARG A 45 13.32 -7.06 0.34
N TYR A 46 12.77 -8.04 1.04
CA TYR A 46 13.40 -9.33 1.30
C TYR A 46 12.96 -10.42 0.33
N GLN A 47 11.95 -10.13 -0.51
CA GLN A 47 11.56 -11.04 -1.57
C GLN A 47 12.59 -11.09 -2.70
N PRO A 48 12.69 -12.21 -3.43
CA PRO A 48 13.52 -12.27 -4.63
C PRO A 48 13.09 -11.24 -5.69
N TYR A 49 14.05 -10.77 -6.48
CA TYR A 49 13.84 -9.67 -7.42
C TYR A 49 12.71 -9.93 -8.43
N TRP A 50 12.47 -11.17 -8.83
CA TRP A 50 11.41 -11.53 -9.79
C TRP A 50 9.99 -11.39 -9.21
N ARG A 51 9.85 -11.26 -7.88
CA ARG A 51 8.58 -10.95 -7.21
C ARG A 51 8.39 -9.46 -6.96
N TRP A 52 9.38 -8.63 -7.30
CA TRP A 52 9.29 -7.19 -7.10
C TRP A 52 8.40 -6.57 -8.18
N TYR A 53 7.38 -5.85 -7.73
CA TYR A 53 6.42 -5.16 -8.57
C TYR A 53 6.54 -3.64 -8.41
N SER A 54 6.20 -2.94 -9.49
CA SER A 54 6.15 -1.48 -9.54
C SER A 54 4.73 -0.97 -9.29
N LYS A 55 4.60 0.34 -9.04
CA LYS A 55 3.30 1.01 -9.00
C LYS A 55 2.64 0.94 -10.39
N TYR A 56 1.34 0.70 -10.40
CA TYR A 56 0.50 0.43 -11.56
C TYR A 56 0.88 -0.82 -12.35
N GLN A 57 1.48 -1.82 -11.71
CA GLN A 57 1.72 -3.12 -12.29
C GLN A 57 0.72 -4.14 -11.75
N TRP A 58 0.27 -5.02 -12.63
CA TRP A 58 -0.57 -6.14 -12.24
C TRP A 58 0.28 -7.22 -11.57
N ILE A 59 -0.25 -7.78 -10.50
CA ILE A 59 0.27 -9.00 -9.89
C ILE A 59 -0.86 -10.02 -9.75
N GLU A 60 -0.50 -11.29 -9.69
CA GLU A 60 -1.38 -12.36 -9.25
C GLU A 60 -0.83 -12.93 -7.94
N VAL A 61 -1.69 -13.12 -6.94
CA VAL A 61 -1.28 -13.56 -5.61
C VAL A 61 -2.41 -14.30 -4.91
N GLU A 62 -2.07 -15.35 -4.15
CA GLU A 62 -3.02 -15.98 -3.25
C GLU A 62 -3.18 -15.14 -1.98
N VAL A 63 -4.43 -14.85 -1.64
CA VAL A 63 -4.80 -14.01 -0.49
C VAL A 63 -5.81 -14.73 0.39
N GLU A 64 -5.75 -14.45 1.69
CA GLU A 64 -6.73 -14.88 2.66
C GLU A 64 -7.22 -13.66 3.46
N LYS A 65 -8.46 -13.69 3.92
CA LYS A 65 -9.01 -12.59 4.72
C LYS A 65 -8.20 -12.44 6.01
N HIS A 66 -7.88 -11.21 6.41
CA HIS A 66 -7.06 -10.98 7.60
C HIS A 66 -7.91 -11.01 8.88
N ASP A 67 -7.87 -12.11 9.64
CA ASP A 67 -8.77 -12.33 10.80
C ASP A 67 -8.66 -11.26 11.92
N LYS A 68 -7.48 -10.64 12.05
CA LYS A 68 -7.19 -9.66 13.11
C LYS A 68 -7.30 -8.20 12.65
N ASP A 69 -7.70 -7.95 11.41
CA ASP A 69 -7.85 -6.60 10.88
C ASP A 69 -9.30 -6.42 10.44
N PRO A 70 -10.09 -5.57 11.12
CA PRO A 70 -11.53 -5.44 10.87
C PRO A 70 -11.84 -4.77 9.53
N ARG A 71 -10.84 -4.20 8.84
CA ARG A 71 -11.06 -3.50 7.57
C ARG A 71 -11.53 -4.46 6.48
N LYS A 72 -12.59 -4.06 5.76
CA LYS A 72 -13.18 -4.87 4.68
C LYS A 72 -12.18 -5.19 3.56
N GLU A 73 -11.19 -4.33 3.32
CA GLU A 73 -10.21 -4.50 2.26
C GLU A 73 -8.94 -5.23 2.72
N SER A 74 -8.80 -5.62 4.00
CA SER A 74 -7.55 -6.21 4.51
C SER A 74 -7.45 -7.70 4.25
N TYR A 75 -6.39 -8.11 3.57
CA TYR A 75 -6.05 -9.49 3.23
C TYR A 75 -4.57 -9.79 3.50
N ARG A 76 -4.29 -11.01 3.97
CA ARG A 76 -2.93 -11.55 4.06
C ARG A 76 -2.55 -12.18 2.73
N PRO A 77 -1.49 -11.68 2.07
CA PRO A 77 -0.94 -12.35 0.91
C PRO A 77 -0.04 -13.52 1.31
N ARG A 78 -0.07 -14.60 0.53
CA ARG A 78 1.00 -15.60 0.49
C ARG A 78 2.09 -15.08 -0.42
N VAL A 79 3.07 -14.39 0.17
CA VAL A 79 4.06 -13.59 -0.58
C VAL A 79 4.88 -14.44 -1.56
N GLU A 80 5.05 -15.73 -1.27
CA GLU A 80 5.76 -16.69 -2.11
C GLU A 80 5.04 -16.97 -3.44
N THR A 81 3.73 -16.74 -3.48
CA THR A 81 2.86 -16.96 -4.65
C THR A 81 2.74 -15.74 -5.54
N ILE A 82 3.35 -14.61 -5.17
CA ILE A 82 3.31 -13.38 -5.96
C ILE A 82 3.95 -13.63 -7.32
N GLN A 83 3.16 -13.40 -8.36
CA GLN A 83 3.58 -13.41 -9.75
C GLN A 83 3.37 -12.02 -10.34
N VAL A 84 4.45 -11.42 -10.83
CA VAL A 84 4.39 -10.11 -11.50
C VAL A 84 3.92 -10.30 -12.94
N LEU A 85 2.89 -9.57 -13.34
CA LEU A 85 2.27 -9.71 -14.66
C LEU A 85 2.63 -8.52 -15.56
N GLY A 86 3.32 -8.82 -16.67
CA GLY A 86 3.63 -7.85 -17.71
C GLY A 86 4.43 -6.65 -17.22
N LYS A 87 4.35 -5.55 -17.96
CA LYS A 87 4.94 -4.25 -17.59
C LYS A 87 3.91 -3.41 -16.83
N PRO A 88 4.36 -2.41 -16.04
CA PRO A 88 3.43 -1.43 -15.44
C PRO A 88 2.59 -0.75 -16.52
N LEU A 89 1.32 -0.49 -16.22
CA LEU A 89 0.45 0.28 -17.09
C LEU A 89 1.08 1.64 -17.37
N ASP A 90 1.17 2.01 -18.64
CA ASP A 90 1.79 3.26 -19.04
C ASP A 90 0.93 4.48 -18.66
N THR A 91 1.43 5.66 -19.01
CA THR A 91 0.77 6.95 -18.81
C THR A 91 0.23 7.53 -20.12
N ALA A 92 0.23 6.75 -21.21
CA ALA A 92 -0.18 7.23 -22.52
C ALA A 92 -1.68 7.56 -22.56
N ASN A 93 -2.07 8.38 -23.54
CA ASN A 93 -3.46 8.81 -23.75
C ASN A 93 -4.10 9.37 -22.46
N CYS A 94 -3.38 10.26 -21.78
CA CYS A 94 -3.80 10.85 -20.51
C CYS A 94 -4.14 9.78 -19.45
N TRP A 95 -3.26 8.79 -19.27
CA TRP A 95 -3.42 7.68 -18.31
C TRP A 95 -4.67 6.81 -18.57
N ALA A 96 -5.10 6.64 -19.83
CA ALA A 96 -6.33 5.93 -20.17
C ALA A 96 -6.41 4.53 -19.54
N ALA A 97 -5.35 3.72 -19.67
CA ALA A 97 -5.31 2.36 -19.13
C ALA A 97 -5.43 2.32 -17.60
N ARG A 98 -4.81 3.27 -16.88
CA ARG A 98 -4.91 3.36 -15.42
C ARG A 98 -6.29 3.83 -14.99
N LYS A 99 -6.85 4.86 -15.65
CA LYS A 99 -8.19 5.40 -15.37
C LYS A 99 -9.28 4.36 -15.62
N ALA A 100 -9.13 3.51 -16.63
CA ALA A 100 -10.09 2.44 -16.94
C ALA A 100 -10.30 1.44 -15.80
N ILE A 101 -9.34 1.33 -14.86
CA ILE A 101 -9.47 0.52 -13.65
C ILE A 101 -9.81 1.39 -12.44
N VAL A 102 -9.05 2.46 -12.22
CA VAL A 102 -9.19 3.30 -11.02
C VAL A 102 -10.55 3.99 -10.94
N LEU A 103 -11.09 4.45 -12.06
CA LEU A 103 -12.37 5.16 -12.11
C LEU A 103 -13.59 4.23 -12.24
N LYS A 104 -13.41 2.89 -12.14
CA LYS A 104 -14.54 1.98 -11.96
C LYS A 104 -15.24 2.20 -10.61
N GLN A 105 -14.48 2.62 -9.61
CA GLN A 105 -15.01 3.16 -8.37
C GLN A 105 -15.22 4.65 -8.54
N LEU A 106 -16.41 5.13 -8.18
CA LEU A 106 -16.70 6.55 -8.21
C LEU A 106 -15.90 7.25 -7.11
N PRO A 107 -15.26 8.39 -7.42
CA PRO A 107 -14.66 9.21 -6.38
C PRO A 107 -15.73 9.62 -5.36
N ALA A 108 -15.37 9.59 -4.09
CA ALA A 108 -16.20 10.03 -2.98
C ALA A 108 -15.58 11.26 -2.30
N SER A 109 -16.40 12.04 -1.60
CA SER A 109 -15.92 13.10 -0.70
C SER A 109 -15.29 12.51 0.56
N MET A 110 -14.56 13.35 1.30
CA MET A 110 -13.91 12.92 2.54
C MET A 110 -14.95 12.59 3.63
N GLU A 111 -16.05 13.31 3.64
CA GLU A 111 -17.22 13.16 4.50
C GLU A 111 -17.84 11.78 4.26
N THR A 112 -18.13 11.46 2.99
CA THR A 112 -18.65 10.14 2.60
C THR A 112 -17.71 9.02 3.03
N LEU A 113 -16.40 9.16 2.78
CA LEU A 113 -15.43 8.14 3.19
C LEU A 113 -15.34 7.97 4.70
N ARG A 114 -15.52 9.05 5.47
CA ARG A 114 -15.57 9.01 6.93
C ARG A 114 -16.81 8.29 7.44
N GLU A 115 -17.98 8.58 6.87
CA GLU A 115 -19.21 7.86 7.19
C GLU A 115 -19.09 6.36 6.88
N LEU A 116 -18.52 6.01 5.74
CA LEU A 116 -18.24 4.61 5.38
C LEU A 116 -17.28 3.95 6.36
N GLN A 117 -16.22 4.65 6.77
CA GLN A 117 -15.28 4.16 7.77
C GLN A 117 -15.98 3.86 9.10
N GLU A 118 -16.84 4.76 9.58
CA GLU A 118 -17.58 4.60 10.84
C GLU A 118 -18.62 3.48 10.75
N ARG A 119 -19.28 3.32 9.59
CA ARG A 119 -20.35 2.35 9.38
C ARG A 119 -19.86 0.93 9.17
N ASP A 120 -18.87 0.73 8.29
CA ASP A 120 -18.45 -0.60 7.83
C ASP A 120 -16.94 -0.84 7.84
N GLY A 121 -16.17 0.09 8.40
CA GLY A 121 -14.72 -0.05 8.53
C GLY A 121 -13.97 0.11 7.21
N THR A 122 -14.57 0.75 6.19
CA THR A 122 -13.88 1.15 4.95
C THR A 122 -12.59 1.89 5.26
N SER A 123 -11.49 1.46 4.67
CA SER A 123 -10.17 2.03 4.93
C SER A 123 -9.47 2.59 3.71
N LEU A 124 -10.00 2.29 2.52
CA LEU A 124 -9.47 2.76 1.24
C LEU A 124 -10.61 3.41 0.47
N GLY A 125 -10.28 4.52 -0.18
CA GLY A 125 -11.23 5.30 -0.97
C GLY A 125 -10.52 6.06 -2.07
N LEU A 126 -11.27 6.40 -3.10
CA LEU A 126 -10.82 7.29 -4.16
C LEU A 126 -11.43 8.66 -3.92
N VAL A 127 -10.59 9.69 -3.91
CA VAL A 127 -11.03 11.09 -3.79
C VAL A 127 -10.57 11.83 -5.03
N LYS A 128 -11.49 12.59 -5.62
CA LYS A 128 -11.18 13.57 -6.66
C LYS A 128 -11.22 14.95 -6.00
N PRO A 129 -10.07 15.54 -5.66
CA PRO A 129 -10.07 16.88 -5.09
C PRO A 129 -10.62 17.87 -6.10
N ARG A 130 -11.43 18.82 -5.63
CA ARG A 130 -11.89 19.97 -6.43
C ARG A 130 -10.74 20.91 -6.70
N GLU A 131 -9.99 21.23 -5.64
CA GLU A 131 -8.80 22.07 -5.69
C GLU A 131 -7.81 21.57 -4.64
N VAL A 132 -6.53 21.46 -5.01
CA VAL A 132 -5.44 21.21 -4.07
C VAL A 132 -4.85 22.56 -3.70
N THR A 133 -5.05 22.99 -2.45
CA THR A 133 -4.70 24.33 -1.99
C THR A 133 -3.26 24.42 -1.50
N ASP A 134 -2.74 23.35 -0.89
CA ASP A 134 -1.38 23.36 -0.35
C ASP A 134 -0.77 21.95 -0.22
N LEU A 135 0.56 21.91 -0.16
CA LEU A 135 1.36 20.75 0.23
C LEU A 135 2.25 21.17 1.39
N ILE A 136 1.85 20.77 2.59
CA ILE A 136 2.60 21.06 3.81
C ILE A 136 3.69 20.00 3.98
N ILE A 137 4.94 20.46 4.04
CA ILE A 137 6.12 19.64 4.30
C ILE A 137 6.70 20.07 5.65
N GLU A 138 6.52 19.24 6.67
CA GLU A 138 7.03 19.51 8.02
C GLU A 138 8.30 18.69 8.27
N PRO A 139 9.35 19.27 8.87
CA PRO A 139 10.50 18.49 9.31
C PRO A 139 10.08 17.46 10.37
N ASP A 140 10.67 16.27 10.31
CA ASP A 140 10.59 15.23 11.31
C ASP A 140 12.00 14.76 11.66
N SER A 141 12.14 14.01 12.75
CA SER A 141 13.45 13.46 13.12
C SER A 141 14.04 12.59 12.01
N GLU A 142 15.32 12.80 11.68
CA GLU A 142 16.13 11.94 10.81
C GLU A 142 16.33 10.53 11.39
N GLU A 143 16.13 10.39 12.70
CA GLU A 143 16.38 9.15 13.40
C GLU A 143 15.11 8.35 13.62
N TRP A 144 15.24 7.03 13.50
CA TRP A 144 14.23 6.11 13.98
C TRP A 144 14.13 6.18 15.51
N LYS A 145 12.92 5.88 16.02
CA LYS A 145 12.72 5.68 17.47
C LYS A 145 13.64 4.56 17.95
N LEU A 146 14.11 4.64 19.20
CA LEU A 146 15.06 3.67 19.79
C LEU A 146 14.67 2.20 19.56
N LYS A 147 13.38 1.87 19.74
CA LYS A 147 12.87 0.52 19.47
C LYS A 147 13.16 0.05 18.04
N TRP A 148 12.94 0.93 17.07
CA TRP A 148 13.06 0.59 15.65
C TRP A 148 14.52 0.58 15.19
N LYS A 149 15.37 1.43 15.79
CA LYS A 149 16.83 1.32 15.63
C LYS A 149 17.33 -0.03 16.11
N ALA A 150 16.96 -0.42 17.33
CA ALA A 150 17.31 -1.72 17.88
C ALA A 150 16.82 -2.87 16.99
N ASP A 151 15.58 -2.77 16.47
CA ASP A 151 15.07 -3.75 15.52
C ASP A 151 15.97 -3.81 14.27
N ILE A 152 16.35 -2.70 13.64
CA ILE A 152 17.19 -2.68 12.43
C ILE A 152 18.58 -3.27 12.70
N GLU A 153 19.20 -2.94 13.83
CA GLU A 153 20.58 -3.34 14.18
C GLU A 153 20.69 -4.77 14.75
N GLN A 154 19.55 -5.39 15.09
CA GLN A 154 19.53 -6.72 15.68
C GLN A 154 20.05 -7.78 14.71
N LEU A 155 21.19 -8.38 15.07
CA LEU A 155 21.74 -9.56 14.38
C LEU A 155 20.80 -10.76 14.51
N ARG A 156 20.76 -11.60 13.47
CA ARG A 156 19.98 -12.84 13.46
C ARG A 156 20.89 -14.04 13.33
N LEU A 157 20.57 -15.11 14.07
CA LEU A 157 21.23 -16.42 13.88
C LEU A 157 20.82 -17.07 12.56
N PHE A 158 19.59 -16.81 12.09
CA PHE A 158 19.00 -17.46 10.92
C PHE A 158 18.25 -16.44 10.04
N GLY A 159 18.30 -16.66 8.73
CA GLY A 159 17.63 -15.83 7.73
C GLY A 159 18.53 -14.72 7.18
N PRO A 160 17.98 -13.87 6.28
CA PRO A 160 18.75 -12.78 5.69
C PRO A 160 19.06 -11.69 6.74
N ASP A 161 20.22 -11.07 6.58
CA ASP A 161 20.58 -9.88 7.34
C ASP A 161 19.58 -8.76 7.11
N ARG A 162 19.35 -7.96 8.15
CA ARG A 162 18.48 -6.78 8.05
C ARG A 162 19.14 -5.75 7.13
N LYS A 163 18.38 -5.28 6.16
CA LYS A 163 18.81 -4.25 5.24
C LYS A 163 18.79 -2.89 5.95
N PRO A 164 19.78 -2.02 5.71
CA PRO A 164 19.74 -0.67 6.24
C PRO A 164 18.48 0.04 5.73
N LEU A 165 17.85 0.80 6.62
CA LEU A 165 16.65 1.54 6.29
C LEU A 165 16.77 2.94 6.89
N GLU A 166 16.92 3.92 6.01
CA GLU A 166 16.93 5.33 6.39
C GLU A 166 15.51 5.77 6.77
N LYS A 167 15.40 6.80 7.61
CA LYS A 167 14.09 7.41 7.90
C LYS A 167 13.94 8.66 7.03
N VAL A 168 12.77 8.85 6.45
CA VAL A 168 12.45 10.11 5.76
C VAL A 168 12.28 11.21 6.82
N PRO A 169 13.07 12.30 6.79
CA PRO A 169 13.06 13.33 7.83
C PRO A 169 11.97 14.38 7.61
N PHE A 170 10.88 14.02 6.94
CA PHE A 170 9.79 14.92 6.61
C PHE A 170 8.46 14.20 6.71
N LYS A 171 7.43 14.95 7.09
CA LYS A 171 6.02 14.57 6.97
C LYS A 171 5.39 15.38 5.86
N PHE A 172 4.58 14.71 5.06
CA PHE A 172 3.89 15.31 3.92
C PHE A 172 2.39 15.29 4.19
N ARG A 173 1.71 16.44 4.00
CA ARG A 173 0.26 16.55 4.06
C ARG A 173 -0.24 17.36 2.87
N TYR A 174 -1.28 16.86 2.20
CA TYR A 174 -2.01 17.64 1.20
C TYR A 174 -3.17 18.35 1.87
N CYS A 175 -3.36 19.62 1.52
CA CYS A 175 -4.57 20.37 1.79
C CYS A 175 -5.36 20.49 0.49
N PHE A 176 -6.62 20.07 0.51
CA PHE A 176 -7.49 20.12 -0.66
C PHE A 176 -8.94 20.28 -0.22
N THR A 177 -9.77 20.76 -1.15
CA THR A 177 -11.23 20.82 -1.00
C THR A 177 -11.89 19.71 -1.81
N CYS A 178 -13.01 19.18 -1.33
CA CYS A 178 -13.89 18.29 -2.08
C CYS A 178 -15.04 19.08 -2.74
N GLU A 179 -15.79 18.43 -3.62
CA GLU A 179 -16.95 19.04 -4.29
C GLU A 179 -18.15 19.21 -3.33
N ASP A 180 -18.14 18.53 -2.19
CA ASP A 180 -19.07 18.69 -1.06
C ASP A 180 -18.57 19.74 -0.05
#